data_AF-A0A2N1N348-F1
#
_entry.id   AF-A0A2N1N348-F1
#
_cell.length_a   1.000
_cell.length_b   1.000
_cell.length_c   1.000
_cell.angle_alpha   90.00
_cell.angle_beta   90.00
_cell.angle_gamma   90.00
#
_symmetry.space_group_name_H-M   'P 1'
#
loop_
_entity.id
_entity.type
_entity.pdbx_description
1 polymer ?
#
loop_
_entity_poly.entity_id
_entity_poly.type
_entity_poly.pdbx_seq_one_letter_code
_entity_poly.pdbx_strand_id
1 'polypeptide(L)'
;MEGSSSQSGNSSTNTAHGNLKNNNFLSYNTILLENMSNNRILLKLEEDGFIMLDDKVEELLKNLTKPNYLYALKLLFENLQNEFSSQVLANSLEALVDTPFNHYSKESVARLELHLRTLVTALERICFSPIVLSKELRDKVYNSLTRFSEIHRKTTQVIEKGLDNNFRSNFNQFNQQNNSQDEQIIKKRNYNIDFLLIHLRDTLHSLRDDETWFQEIIRRIKDFLKAALNITPGILSTTGVTLPNDNCSILSMLAQIRQSLSFKYPVASYYVDWRIMLIIQHNLLIWSENEKIISKKFGELVLMEYIWSFLEREWVNAADKSILDSQTKFDEVSNKVTKALQNTGGFLNDLAGNEPIALPHTLWFGILDLAQNLIQRSSRIATYGLCYYLAIESLNKAPSSFIQFKSTELLLHLYNIDSEMFSMIEIDFDQYTQKLSENNLEDSLEKFRNLLTFVKEKYHEDLKILIILEKEKREKEKV
;
A
#
# COMPACT_ATOMS: atom_id res chain seq x y z
N MET A 1 56.64 50.05 41.81
CA MET A 1 57.31 49.01 41.00
C MET A 1 56.32 48.67 39.90
N GLU A 2 56.25 49.53 38.88
CA GLU A 2 57.05 49.42 37.64
C GLU A 2 56.77 48.08 36.95
N GLY A 3 56.26 48.00 35.73
CA GLY A 3 56.09 49.02 34.70
C GLY A 3 56.18 48.33 33.33
N SER A 4 55.12 48.54 32.54
CA SER A 4 55.07 48.71 31.06
C SER A 4 55.59 47.60 30.12
N SER A 5 54.79 47.04 29.19
CA SER A 5 54.22 47.61 27.93
C SER A 5 55.31 47.94 26.89
N SER A 6 55.19 47.83 25.57
CA SER A 6 54.10 47.69 24.58
C SER A 6 54.73 47.80 23.17
N GLN A 7 54.12 47.24 22.11
CA GLN A 7 53.97 47.80 20.74
C GLN A 7 53.42 46.68 19.82
N SER A 8 52.16 46.72 19.36
CA SER A 8 51.53 47.53 18.30
C SER A 8 51.88 47.08 16.86
N GLY A 9 50.86 46.71 16.08
CA GLY A 9 50.94 46.54 14.62
C GLY A 9 49.64 46.00 14.00
N ASN A 10 48.93 46.86 13.27
CA ASN A 10 47.63 46.65 12.62
C ASN A 10 47.62 45.63 11.46
N SER A 11 46.48 44.97 11.22
CA SER A 11 45.57 45.16 10.06
C SER A 11 44.87 43.89 9.56
N SER A 12 43.54 43.99 9.50
CA SER A 12 42.53 43.40 8.60
C SER A 12 42.89 42.23 7.65
N THR A 13 42.07 41.17 7.63
CA THR A 13 40.90 41.03 6.73
C THR A 13 40.16 39.68 6.91
N ASN A 14 38.82 39.80 6.95
CA ASN A 14 37.73 38.86 6.61
C ASN A 14 38.04 37.41 6.18
N THR A 15 37.27 36.46 6.74
CA THR A 15 36.23 35.60 6.10
C THR A 15 36.04 34.34 6.95
N ALA A 16 34.89 33.70 7.09
CA ALA A 16 33.48 33.98 6.89
C ALA A 16 32.76 32.80 7.57
N HIS A 17 31.60 33.05 8.18
CA HIS A 17 30.66 32.03 8.63
C HIS A 17 30.32 31.06 7.48
N GLY A 18 30.59 29.77 7.67
CA GLY A 18 30.08 28.69 6.82
C GLY A 18 29.04 27.89 7.59
N ASN A 19 27.79 28.33 7.52
CA ASN A 19 26.62 27.57 7.96
C ASN A 19 26.59 26.20 7.24
N LEU A 20 26.81 25.09 7.97
CA LEU A 20 26.31 23.79 7.51
C LEU A 20 24.81 23.75 7.82
N LYS A 21 24.03 24.36 6.92
CA LYS A 21 22.57 24.28 6.95
C LYS A 21 22.14 22.82 6.81
N ASN A 22 21.27 22.40 7.73
CA ASN A 22 20.33 21.29 7.60
C ASN A 22 19.80 21.16 6.16
N ASN A 23 20.26 20.13 5.43
CA ASN A 23 19.72 19.75 4.13
C ASN A 23 19.05 18.36 4.14
N ASN A 24 19.01 17.64 5.27
CA ASN A 24 18.40 16.30 5.32
C ASN A 24 16.86 16.32 5.42
N PHE A 25 16.24 17.48 5.65
CA PHE A 25 14.78 17.58 5.79
C PHE A 25 14.01 17.67 4.46
N LEU A 26 14.70 17.90 3.34
CA LEU A 26 14.06 18.14 2.04
C LEU A 26 13.85 16.87 1.19
N SER A 27 14.22 15.68 1.70
CA SER A 27 14.51 14.52 0.85
C SER A 27 13.34 13.56 0.58
N TYR A 28 12.18 13.66 1.25
CA TYR A 28 11.23 12.54 1.27
C TYR A 28 9.84 12.76 0.65
N ASN A 29 9.30 13.99 0.57
CA ASN A 29 8.25 14.27 -0.42
C ASN A 29 8.77 13.98 -1.84
N THR A 30 10.09 14.11 -1.98
CA THR A 30 10.86 13.74 -3.15
C THR A 30 10.72 12.25 -3.42
N ILE A 31 10.68 11.31 -2.47
CA ILE A 31 10.71 9.86 -2.78
C ILE A 31 9.52 9.31 -3.59
N LEU A 32 8.26 9.70 -3.37
CA LEU A 32 7.17 9.20 -4.25
C LEU A 32 7.19 9.93 -5.61
N LEU A 33 7.45 11.24 -5.60
CA LEU A 33 7.63 12.02 -6.82
C LEU A 33 8.87 11.58 -7.62
N GLU A 34 9.93 11.15 -6.94
CA GLU A 34 11.21 10.58 -7.41
C GLU A 34 11.01 9.14 -7.82
N ASN A 35 10.14 8.35 -7.18
CA ASN A 35 9.85 7.01 -7.69
C ASN A 35 9.17 7.09 -9.06
N MET A 36 8.34 8.11 -9.29
CA MET A 36 7.73 8.41 -10.61
C MET A 36 8.73 9.07 -11.57
N SER A 37 9.46 10.08 -11.10
CA SER A 37 10.42 10.87 -11.90
C SER A 37 11.82 10.28 -12.01
N ASN A 38 12.13 9.18 -11.31
CA ASN A 38 13.34 8.36 -11.47
C ASN A 38 13.01 6.98 -12.05
N ASN A 39 11.74 6.68 -12.34
CA ASN A 39 11.45 5.50 -13.15
C ASN A 39 12.00 5.76 -14.55
N ARG A 40 13.11 5.07 -14.87
CA ARG A 40 13.82 5.22 -16.14
C ARG A 40 12.93 5.05 -17.37
N ILE A 41 11.88 4.21 -17.28
CA ILE A 41 10.96 4.01 -18.39
C ILE A 41 10.05 5.23 -18.54
N LEU A 42 9.50 5.75 -17.45
CA LEU A 42 8.64 6.95 -17.50
C LEU A 42 9.41 8.17 -18.01
N LEU A 43 10.65 8.37 -17.55
CA LEU A 43 11.54 9.42 -18.06
C LEU A 43 11.85 9.24 -19.54
N LYS A 44 12.18 8.02 -19.97
CA LYS A 44 12.46 7.74 -21.38
C LYS A 44 11.23 8.01 -22.26
N LEU A 45 10.04 7.70 -21.79
CA LEU A 45 8.81 8.01 -22.51
C LEU A 45 8.63 9.53 -22.67
N GLU A 46 8.98 10.33 -21.66
CA GLU A 46 8.97 11.80 -21.78
C GLU A 46 10.01 12.30 -22.80
N GLU A 47 11.23 11.74 -22.77
CA GLU A 47 12.28 12.03 -23.77
C GLU A 47 11.85 11.66 -25.20
N ASP A 48 11.12 10.55 -25.35
CA ASP A 48 10.58 10.05 -26.62
C ASP A 48 9.33 10.84 -27.09
N GLY A 49 8.90 11.87 -26.35
CA GLY A 49 7.82 12.79 -26.73
C GLY A 49 6.42 12.44 -26.19
N PHE A 50 6.29 11.42 -25.35
CA PHE A 50 5.02 11.05 -24.71
C PHE A 50 4.77 11.94 -23.47
N ILE A 51 4.15 13.09 -23.68
CA ILE A 51 3.89 14.07 -22.61
C ILE A 51 2.56 13.79 -21.90
N MET A 52 1.55 13.28 -22.62
CA MET A 52 0.24 12.96 -22.06
C MET A 52 0.27 11.63 -21.29
N LEU A 53 -0.47 11.57 -20.18
CA LEU A 53 -0.56 10.39 -19.32
C LEU A 53 -1.16 9.18 -20.05
N ASP A 54 -2.20 9.42 -20.84
CA ASP A 54 -2.86 8.40 -21.65
C ASP A 54 -1.88 7.77 -22.66
N ASP A 55 -1.11 8.59 -23.38
CA ASP A 55 -0.12 8.09 -24.35
C ASP A 55 0.98 7.26 -23.67
N LYS A 56 1.44 7.69 -22.48
CA LYS A 56 2.41 6.92 -21.68
C LYS A 56 1.86 5.55 -21.32
N VAL A 57 0.59 5.47 -20.89
CA VAL A 57 -0.06 4.20 -20.57
C VAL A 57 -0.14 3.33 -21.81
N GLU A 58 -0.61 3.84 -22.94
CA GLU A 58 -0.72 3.08 -24.19
C GLU A 58 0.61 2.48 -24.64
N GLU A 59 1.71 3.23 -24.51
CA GLU A 59 3.05 2.72 -24.83
C GLU A 59 3.49 1.63 -23.84
N LEU A 60 3.20 1.79 -22.55
CA LEU A 60 3.50 0.77 -21.54
C LEU A 60 2.73 -0.55 -21.77
N LEU A 61 1.47 -0.47 -22.23
CA LEU A 61 0.63 -1.64 -22.50
C LEU A 61 1.22 -2.56 -23.58
N LYS A 62 2.05 -2.05 -24.50
CA LYS A 62 2.69 -2.84 -25.56
C LYS A 62 3.70 -3.86 -25.02
N ASN A 63 4.21 -3.67 -23.80
CA ASN A 63 5.31 -4.45 -23.23
C ASN A 63 5.03 -4.97 -21.80
N LEU A 64 3.77 -5.27 -21.44
CA LEU A 64 3.39 -5.81 -20.11
C LEU A 64 4.07 -7.14 -19.74
N THR A 65 4.63 -7.85 -20.73
CA THR A 65 5.48 -9.02 -20.47
C THR A 65 6.77 -8.67 -19.74
N LYS A 66 7.18 -7.40 -19.68
CA LYS A 66 8.39 -6.95 -18.97
C LYS A 66 8.02 -6.38 -17.59
N PRO A 67 8.59 -6.90 -16.49
CA PRO A 67 8.30 -6.45 -15.12
C PRO A 67 8.49 -4.94 -14.91
N ASN A 68 9.51 -4.33 -15.51
CA ASN A 68 9.79 -2.91 -15.34
C ASN A 68 8.68 -2.02 -15.93
N TYR A 69 8.07 -2.44 -17.05
CA TYR A 69 6.94 -1.74 -17.68
C TYR A 69 5.68 -1.87 -16.84
N LEU A 70 5.44 -3.06 -16.31
CA LEU A 70 4.34 -3.33 -15.39
C LEU A 70 4.45 -2.53 -14.09
N TYR A 71 5.66 -2.38 -13.57
CA TYR A 71 5.95 -1.53 -12.42
C TYR A 71 5.76 -0.04 -12.73
N ALA A 72 6.23 0.44 -13.88
CA ALA A 72 6.01 1.82 -14.33
C ALA A 72 4.51 2.13 -14.47
N LEU A 73 3.73 1.19 -15.04
CA LEU A 73 2.28 1.32 -15.17
C LEU A 73 1.59 1.39 -13.80
N LYS A 74 2.00 0.54 -12.86
CA LYS A 74 1.52 0.57 -11.48
C LYS A 74 1.75 1.94 -10.84
N LEU A 75 2.95 2.50 -10.97
CA LEU A 75 3.27 3.83 -10.41
C LEU A 75 2.38 4.94 -10.98
N LEU A 76 2.08 4.89 -12.28
CA LEU A 76 1.18 5.86 -12.91
C LEU A 76 -0.23 5.78 -12.32
N PHE A 77 -0.75 4.57 -12.07
CA PHE A 77 -2.07 4.38 -11.47
C PHE A 77 -2.10 4.64 -9.96
N GLU A 78 -1.00 4.44 -9.23
CA GLU A 78 -0.94 4.74 -7.79
C GLU A 78 -1.00 6.24 -7.51
N ASN A 79 -0.61 7.07 -8.47
CA ASN A 79 -0.77 8.51 -8.35
C ASN A 79 -2.24 8.91 -8.49
N LEU A 80 -2.87 9.22 -7.36
CA LEU A 80 -4.27 9.62 -7.37
C LEU A 80 -4.54 10.95 -8.09
N GLN A 81 -3.51 11.78 -8.31
CA GLN A 81 -3.60 13.03 -9.07
C GLN A 81 -3.67 12.81 -10.58
N ASN A 82 -3.21 11.66 -11.08
CA ASN A 82 -3.18 11.38 -12.52
C ASN A 82 -4.58 11.09 -13.04
N GLU A 83 -5.12 11.96 -13.88
CA GLU A 83 -6.39 11.71 -14.56
C GLU A 83 -6.17 10.93 -15.85
N PHE A 84 -7.00 9.91 -16.08
CA PHE A 84 -6.94 9.03 -17.24
C PHE A 84 -8.29 9.00 -17.92
N SER A 85 -8.31 8.87 -19.25
CA SER A 85 -9.57 8.65 -19.95
C SER A 85 -10.16 7.28 -19.63
N SER A 86 -11.49 7.19 -19.72
CA SER A 86 -12.22 5.93 -19.52
C SER A 86 -11.76 4.84 -20.49
N GLN A 87 -11.41 5.21 -21.73
CA GLN A 87 -10.92 4.29 -22.73
C GLN A 87 -9.57 3.67 -22.33
N VAL A 88 -8.63 4.49 -21.85
CA VAL A 88 -7.31 4.01 -21.40
C VAL A 88 -7.44 3.09 -20.20
N LEU A 89 -8.29 3.41 -19.24
CA LEU A 89 -8.54 2.53 -18.07
C LEU A 89 -9.14 1.18 -18.49
N ALA A 90 -10.12 1.18 -19.40
CA ALA A 90 -10.72 -0.06 -19.92
C ALA A 90 -9.71 -0.90 -20.72
N ASN A 91 -8.95 -0.28 -21.62
CA ASN A 91 -7.89 -0.93 -22.40
C ASN A 91 -6.81 -1.52 -21.50
N SER A 92 -6.47 -0.83 -20.41
CA SER A 92 -5.48 -1.28 -19.44
C SER A 92 -5.94 -2.53 -18.71
N LEU A 93 -7.20 -2.59 -18.26
CA LEU A 93 -7.77 -3.79 -17.66
C LEU A 93 -7.74 -4.97 -18.63
N GLU A 94 -8.16 -4.73 -19.87
CA GLU A 94 -8.19 -5.76 -20.90
C GLU A 94 -6.78 -6.32 -21.17
N ALA A 95 -5.80 -5.45 -21.38
CA ALA A 95 -4.42 -5.85 -21.62
C ALA A 95 -3.80 -6.59 -20.42
N LEU A 96 -4.09 -6.16 -19.18
CA LEU A 96 -3.62 -6.86 -17.98
C LEU A 96 -4.23 -8.27 -17.86
N VAL A 97 -5.49 -8.45 -18.24
CA VAL A 97 -6.14 -9.77 -18.22
C VAL A 97 -5.60 -10.70 -19.31
N ASP A 98 -5.33 -10.16 -20.49
CA ASP A 98 -4.87 -10.94 -21.64
C ASP A 98 -3.37 -11.28 -21.60
N THR A 99 -2.60 -10.58 -20.77
CA THR A 99 -1.14 -10.78 -20.64
C THR A 99 -0.80 -12.24 -20.34
N PRO A 100 0.06 -12.89 -21.16
CA PRO A 100 0.46 -14.27 -20.94
C PRO A 100 1.43 -14.42 -19.76
N PHE A 101 1.36 -15.56 -19.09
CA PHE A 101 2.23 -15.93 -17.98
C PHE A 101 2.96 -17.24 -18.26
N ASN A 102 4.27 -17.26 -17.99
CA ASN A 102 5.04 -18.49 -17.94
C ASN A 102 5.10 -19.00 -16.49
N HIS A 103 4.80 -20.28 -16.26
CA HIS A 103 4.63 -20.87 -14.93
C HIS A 103 5.87 -21.62 -14.42
N TYR A 104 6.95 -21.69 -15.21
CA TYR A 104 8.09 -22.58 -14.94
C TYR A 104 9.32 -21.88 -14.35
N SER A 105 9.29 -20.57 -14.08
CA SER A 105 10.39 -19.85 -13.44
C SER A 105 10.06 -19.50 -11.98
N LYS A 106 11.07 -19.41 -11.12
CA LYS A 106 10.90 -18.96 -9.72
C LYS A 106 10.40 -17.52 -9.63
N GLU A 107 10.82 -16.66 -10.55
CA GLU A 107 10.34 -15.27 -10.64
C GLU A 107 8.85 -15.18 -10.97
N SER A 108 8.23 -16.25 -11.48
CA SER A 108 6.83 -16.21 -11.89
C SER A 108 5.88 -15.85 -10.74
N VAL A 109 6.23 -16.12 -9.48
CA VAL A 109 5.36 -15.71 -8.36
C VAL A 109 5.48 -14.24 -8.03
N ALA A 110 6.70 -13.69 -7.99
CA ALA A 110 6.90 -12.27 -7.75
C ALA A 110 6.37 -11.43 -8.94
N ARG A 111 6.50 -11.94 -10.17
CA ARG A 111 5.84 -11.39 -11.35
C ARG A 111 4.31 -11.40 -11.21
N LEU A 112 3.71 -12.52 -10.80
CA LEU A 112 2.27 -12.62 -10.60
C LEU A 112 1.78 -11.65 -9.52
N GLU A 113 2.50 -11.56 -8.41
CA GLU A 113 2.21 -10.61 -7.34
C GLU A 113 2.21 -9.15 -7.84
N LEU A 114 3.26 -8.74 -8.57
CA LEU A 114 3.33 -7.41 -9.17
C LEU A 114 2.16 -7.16 -10.13
N HIS A 115 1.81 -8.15 -10.95
CA HIS A 115 0.71 -8.04 -11.91
C HIS A 115 -0.65 -7.88 -11.25
N LEU A 116 -0.92 -8.68 -10.21
CA LEU A 116 -2.14 -8.57 -9.44
C LEU A 116 -2.22 -7.21 -8.73
N ARG A 117 -1.10 -6.67 -8.23
CA ARG A 117 -1.06 -5.31 -7.69
C ARG A 117 -1.38 -4.25 -8.74
N THR A 118 -0.80 -4.35 -9.94
CA THR A 118 -1.13 -3.41 -11.03
C THR A 118 -2.61 -3.49 -11.39
N LEU A 119 -3.19 -4.70 -11.44
CA LEU A 119 -4.62 -4.90 -11.68
C LEU A 119 -5.49 -4.32 -10.56
N VAL A 120 -5.11 -4.51 -9.29
CA VAL A 120 -5.77 -3.88 -8.15
C VAL A 120 -5.77 -2.37 -8.32
N THR A 121 -4.61 -1.75 -8.52
CA THR A 121 -4.51 -0.30 -8.66
C THR A 121 -5.34 0.23 -9.83
N ALA A 122 -5.32 -0.44 -10.99
CA ALA A 122 -6.13 -0.06 -12.14
C ALA A 122 -7.65 -0.11 -11.83
N LEU A 123 -8.10 -1.16 -11.14
CA LEU A 123 -9.51 -1.28 -10.70
C LEU A 123 -9.89 -0.22 -9.67
N GLU A 124 -9.00 0.10 -8.73
CA GLU A 124 -9.24 1.18 -7.76
C GLU A 124 -9.39 2.53 -8.49
N ARG A 125 -8.58 2.80 -9.54
CA ARG A 125 -8.76 4.01 -10.37
C ARG A 125 -10.11 4.07 -11.06
N ILE A 126 -10.62 2.93 -11.52
CA ILE A 126 -11.95 2.83 -12.10
C ILE A 126 -13.04 3.11 -11.08
N CYS A 127 -12.91 2.63 -9.84
CA CYS A 127 -13.91 2.88 -8.78
C CYS A 127 -14.10 4.37 -8.45
N PHE A 128 -13.09 5.21 -8.71
CA PHE A 128 -13.14 6.67 -8.50
C PHE A 128 -13.37 7.47 -9.80
N SER A 129 -13.58 6.78 -10.93
CA SER A 129 -13.85 7.38 -12.23
C SER A 129 -15.33 7.18 -12.60
N PRO A 130 -15.96 8.09 -13.36
CA PRO A 130 -17.36 7.95 -13.79
C PRO A 130 -17.58 6.88 -14.88
N ILE A 131 -16.77 5.81 -14.89
CA ILE A 131 -16.70 4.81 -15.96
C ILE A 131 -17.58 3.60 -15.68
N VAL A 132 -18.53 3.35 -16.58
CA VAL A 132 -19.28 2.08 -16.62
C VAL A 132 -18.52 1.06 -17.45
N LEU A 133 -17.97 0.05 -16.79
CA LEU A 133 -17.38 -1.10 -17.49
C LEU A 133 -18.47 -1.91 -18.19
N SER A 134 -18.21 -2.28 -19.45
CA SER A 134 -19.10 -3.20 -20.18
C SER A 134 -19.22 -4.53 -19.44
N LYS A 135 -20.38 -5.17 -19.54
CA LYS A 135 -20.60 -6.49 -18.95
C LYS A 135 -19.56 -7.50 -19.44
N GLU A 136 -19.23 -7.46 -20.73
CA GLU A 136 -18.23 -8.32 -21.34
C GLU A 136 -16.84 -8.16 -20.71
N LEU A 137 -16.36 -6.92 -20.54
CA LEU A 137 -15.06 -6.66 -19.91
C LEU A 137 -15.07 -7.09 -18.43
N ARG A 138 -16.15 -6.81 -17.70
CA ARG A 138 -16.30 -7.26 -16.30
C ARG A 138 -16.27 -8.77 -16.17
N ASP A 139 -17.04 -9.48 -16.98
CA ASP A 139 -17.08 -10.94 -16.97
C ASP A 139 -15.70 -11.51 -17.36
N LYS A 140 -15.01 -10.89 -18.34
CA LYS A 140 -13.64 -11.25 -18.73
C LYS A 140 -12.65 -11.07 -17.57
N VAL A 141 -12.67 -9.92 -16.90
CA VAL A 141 -11.79 -9.65 -15.74
C VAL A 141 -12.12 -10.58 -14.58
N TYR A 142 -13.39 -10.84 -14.30
CA TYR A 142 -13.81 -11.74 -13.24
C TYR A 142 -13.38 -13.18 -13.50
N ASN A 143 -13.58 -13.69 -14.73
CA ASN A 143 -13.14 -15.03 -15.13
C ASN A 143 -11.61 -15.17 -15.09
N SER A 144 -10.87 -14.08 -15.33
CA SER A 144 -9.41 -14.07 -15.23
C SER A 144 -8.89 -14.38 -13.83
N LEU A 145 -9.67 -14.12 -12.76
CA LEU A 145 -9.27 -14.48 -11.40
C LEU A 145 -9.07 -15.98 -11.24
N THR A 146 -9.91 -16.79 -11.88
CA THR A 146 -9.74 -18.26 -11.92
C THR A 146 -8.42 -18.63 -12.60
N ARG A 147 -8.10 -17.97 -13.72
CA ARG A 147 -6.81 -18.17 -14.39
C ARG A 147 -5.65 -17.80 -13.48
N PHE A 148 -5.65 -16.63 -12.84
CA PHE A 148 -4.57 -16.21 -11.92
C PHE A 148 -4.43 -17.13 -10.71
N SER A 149 -5.54 -17.63 -10.17
CA SER A 149 -5.52 -18.64 -9.10
C SER A 149 -4.84 -19.94 -9.55
N GLU A 150 -5.10 -20.38 -10.79
CA GLU A 150 -4.49 -21.58 -11.34
C GLU A 150 -2.98 -21.39 -11.55
N ILE A 151 -2.56 -20.20 -12.00
CA ILE A 151 -1.16 -19.82 -12.12
C ILE A 151 -0.49 -19.88 -10.75
N HIS A 152 -1.09 -19.26 -9.74
CA HIS A 152 -0.56 -19.27 -8.38
C HIS A 152 -0.38 -20.70 -7.87
N ARG A 153 -1.39 -21.55 -8.05
CA ARG A 153 -1.36 -22.97 -7.68
C ARG A 153 -0.23 -23.73 -8.37
N LYS A 154 -0.13 -23.62 -9.71
CA LYS A 154 0.90 -24.32 -10.49
C LYS A 154 2.29 -23.90 -10.05
N THR A 155 2.52 -22.61 -9.86
CA THR A 155 3.83 -22.14 -9.43
C THR A 155 4.16 -22.59 -8.01
N THR A 156 3.21 -22.56 -7.07
CA THR A 156 3.44 -23.06 -5.71
C THR A 156 3.81 -24.55 -5.73
N GLN A 157 3.10 -25.38 -6.49
CA GLN A 157 3.44 -26.81 -6.64
C GLN A 157 4.82 -27.05 -7.25
N VAL A 158 5.22 -26.24 -8.23
CA VAL A 158 6.55 -26.31 -8.85
C VAL A 158 7.66 -25.99 -7.85
N ILE A 159 7.46 -24.97 -7.00
CA ILE A 159 8.43 -24.60 -5.97
C ILE A 159 8.47 -25.64 -4.86
N GLU A 160 7.31 -26.17 -4.42
CA GLU A 160 7.21 -27.22 -3.39
C GLU A 160 7.83 -28.56 -3.83
N LYS A 161 7.66 -28.95 -5.10
CA LYS A 161 8.26 -30.19 -5.65
C LYS A 161 9.74 -30.04 -6.01
N GLY A 162 10.25 -28.81 -6.06
CA GLY A 162 11.61 -28.48 -6.44
C GLY A 162 11.85 -28.62 -7.95
N LEU A 163 12.22 -27.53 -8.61
CA LEU A 163 12.95 -27.62 -9.88
C LEU A 163 14.35 -28.17 -9.55
N ASP A 164 14.64 -29.40 -9.95
CA ASP A 164 15.94 -30.07 -9.85
C ASP A 164 16.56 -30.17 -8.44
N ASN A 165 16.01 -31.02 -7.55
CA ASN A 165 16.64 -31.61 -6.34
C ASN A 165 17.45 -30.69 -5.38
N ASN A 166 17.46 -29.37 -5.59
CA ASN A 166 18.35 -28.41 -4.92
C ASN A 166 17.59 -27.44 -4.00
N PHE A 167 16.26 -27.50 -3.97
CA PHE A 167 15.45 -26.76 -3.00
C PHE A 167 15.21 -27.62 -1.77
N ARG A 168 16.21 -27.60 -0.87
CA ARG A 168 16.11 -28.26 0.43
C ARG A 168 14.92 -27.66 1.18
N SER A 169 13.92 -28.50 1.42
CA SER A 169 12.79 -28.38 2.34
C SER A 169 13.07 -27.45 3.52
N ASN A 170 12.70 -26.18 3.38
CA ASN A 170 12.40 -25.24 4.46
C ASN A 170 11.55 -24.11 3.85
N PHE A 171 10.32 -24.46 3.49
CA PHE A 171 9.33 -23.52 2.97
C PHE A 171 8.78 -22.68 4.14
N ASN A 172 9.59 -21.77 4.66
CA ASN A 172 9.03 -20.65 5.39
C ASN A 172 8.34 -19.75 4.35
N GLN A 173 7.12 -19.32 4.66
CA GLN A 173 6.22 -18.49 3.85
C GLN A 173 6.87 -17.20 3.28
N PHE A 174 8.15 -16.93 3.63
CA PHE A 174 8.90 -15.73 3.35
C PHE A 174 10.35 -15.91 2.80
N ASN A 175 10.98 -17.08 2.61
CA ASN A 175 12.42 -17.17 2.20
C ASN A 175 12.68 -18.14 1.01
N GLN A 176 13.77 -18.18 0.22
CA GLN A 176 15.01 -17.43 -0.07
C GLN A 176 15.65 -18.10 -1.34
N GLN A 177 16.34 -17.37 -2.23
CA GLN A 177 17.70 -17.72 -2.74
C GLN A 177 18.19 -16.78 -3.85
N ASN A 178 19.44 -16.33 -3.68
CA ASN A 178 20.28 -15.60 -4.62
C ASN A 178 20.63 -16.46 -5.87
N ASN A 179 20.56 -15.85 -7.06
CA ASN A 179 21.66 -15.80 -8.04
C ASN A 179 21.28 -14.89 -9.25
N SER A 180 22.31 -14.56 -10.03
CA SER A 180 22.41 -13.67 -11.22
C SER A 180 22.04 -12.19 -11.07
N GLN A 181 22.94 -11.35 -11.57
CA GLN A 181 22.97 -9.89 -11.38
C GLN A 181 21.97 -9.11 -12.24
N ASP A 182 21.27 -9.75 -13.20
CA ASP A 182 20.41 -9.07 -14.18
C ASP A 182 18.90 -9.09 -13.85
N GLU A 183 18.49 -9.61 -12.69
CA GLU A 183 17.08 -9.71 -12.24
C GLU A 183 16.85 -9.11 -10.84
N GLN A 184 17.49 -7.97 -10.54
CA GLN A 184 17.42 -7.35 -9.21
C GLN A 184 16.05 -6.75 -8.86
N ILE A 185 15.15 -6.53 -9.83
CA ILE A 185 13.85 -5.88 -9.60
C ILE A 185 12.78 -6.86 -9.05
N ILE A 186 13.02 -8.17 -9.11
CA ILE A 186 12.03 -9.22 -8.81
C ILE A 186 12.48 -10.06 -7.62
N LYS A 187 12.93 -9.44 -6.54
CA LYS A 187 13.32 -10.18 -5.34
C LYS A 187 12.47 -9.70 -4.15
N LYS A 188 11.57 -10.60 -3.75
CA LYS A 188 10.69 -10.62 -2.55
C LYS A 188 9.29 -10.03 -2.77
N ARG A 189 8.27 -10.85 -2.43
CA ARG A 189 6.84 -10.50 -2.58
C ARG A 189 6.49 -9.43 -1.55
N ASN A 190 5.71 -8.42 -1.93
CA ASN A 190 5.24 -7.40 -1.00
C ASN A 190 3.89 -7.79 -0.38
N TYR A 191 3.08 -8.52 -1.12
CA TYR A 191 1.76 -8.96 -0.68
C TYR A 191 1.59 -10.46 -0.83
N ASN A 192 0.71 -11.00 0.02
CA ASN A 192 0.20 -12.35 -0.15
C ASN A 192 -0.73 -12.38 -1.39
N ILE A 193 -0.52 -13.34 -2.31
CA ILE A 193 -1.31 -13.45 -3.54
C ILE A 193 -2.77 -13.78 -3.25
N ASP A 194 -3.04 -14.60 -2.23
CA ASP A 194 -4.39 -14.95 -1.80
C ASP A 194 -5.14 -13.69 -1.34
N PHE A 195 -4.47 -12.80 -0.59
CA PHE A 195 -5.01 -11.49 -0.22
C PHE A 195 -5.36 -10.66 -1.46
N LEU A 196 -4.46 -10.58 -2.44
CA LEU A 196 -4.71 -9.80 -3.66
C LEU A 196 -5.89 -10.37 -4.46
N LEU A 197 -6.01 -11.70 -4.57
CA LEU A 197 -7.13 -12.34 -5.26
C LEU A 197 -8.47 -12.10 -4.55
N ILE A 198 -8.50 -12.16 -3.21
CA ILE A 198 -9.67 -11.84 -2.39
C ILE A 198 -10.07 -10.37 -2.58
N HIS A 199 -9.10 -9.47 -2.53
CA HIS A 199 -9.32 -8.03 -2.74
C HIS A 199 -9.89 -7.74 -4.13
N LEU A 200 -9.32 -8.36 -5.17
CA LEU A 200 -9.82 -8.23 -6.54
C LEU A 200 -11.24 -8.75 -6.69
N ARG A 201 -11.57 -9.91 -6.09
CA ARG A 201 -12.94 -10.45 -6.07
C ARG A 201 -13.91 -9.45 -5.48
N ASP A 202 -13.64 -8.95 -4.27
CA ASP A 202 -14.54 -8.03 -3.58
C ASP A 202 -14.67 -6.69 -4.33
N THR A 203 -13.57 -6.25 -4.96
CA THR A 203 -13.55 -5.11 -5.88
C THR A 203 -14.50 -5.30 -7.06
N LEU A 204 -14.38 -6.41 -7.78
CA LEU A 204 -15.23 -6.71 -8.92
C LEU A 204 -16.70 -6.93 -8.54
N HIS A 205 -16.96 -7.58 -7.40
CA HIS A 205 -18.33 -7.74 -6.86
C HIS A 205 -18.99 -6.41 -6.51
N SER A 206 -18.19 -5.43 -6.14
CA SER A 206 -18.72 -4.11 -5.85
C SER A 206 -19.08 -3.32 -7.10
N LEU A 207 -18.32 -3.50 -8.21
CA LEU A 207 -18.56 -2.92 -9.55
C LEU A 207 -19.90 -3.38 -10.14
N ARG A 208 -20.98 -2.68 -9.74
CA ARG A 208 -22.33 -2.85 -10.29
C ARG A 208 -22.38 -2.38 -11.75
N ASP A 209 -23.42 -2.82 -12.46
CA ASP A 209 -23.77 -2.31 -13.80
C ASP A 209 -24.23 -0.83 -13.76
N ASP A 210 -24.43 -0.27 -12.56
CA ASP A 210 -25.01 1.05 -12.31
C ASP A 210 -23.97 1.99 -11.69
N GLU A 211 -23.41 2.87 -12.52
CA GLU A 211 -22.48 3.94 -12.12
C GLU A 211 -23.02 4.78 -10.98
N THR A 212 -24.33 5.04 -11.01
CA THR A 212 -24.95 6.01 -10.12
C THR A 212 -24.84 5.56 -8.67
N TRP A 213 -24.79 4.26 -8.40
CA TRP A 213 -24.65 3.73 -7.06
C TRP A 213 -23.29 4.06 -6.42
N PHE A 214 -22.18 3.86 -7.15
CA PHE A 214 -20.86 4.22 -6.63
C PHE A 214 -20.70 5.72 -6.46
N GLN A 215 -21.13 6.47 -7.47
CA GLN A 215 -21.09 7.92 -7.41
C GLN A 215 -21.95 8.45 -6.26
N GLU A 216 -23.10 7.83 -5.98
CA GLU A 216 -23.96 8.18 -4.85
C GLU A 216 -23.27 7.90 -3.51
N ILE A 217 -22.55 6.78 -3.37
CA ILE A 217 -21.78 6.47 -2.16
C ILE A 217 -20.65 7.47 -1.95
N ILE A 218 -19.86 7.72 -3.01
CA ILE A 218 -18.77 8.69 -2.98
C ILE A 218 -19.33 10.06 -2.59
N ARG A 219 -20.46 10.47 -3.20
CA ARG A 219 -21.15 11.72 -2.89
C ARG A 219 -21.61 11.78 -1.43
N ARG A 220 -22.26 10.74 -0.90
CA ARG A 220 -22.71 10.70 0.50
C ARG A 220 -21.56 10.82 1.49
N ILE A 221 -20.47 10.09 1.26
CA ILE A 221 -19.27 10.17 2.11
C ILE A 221 -18.63 11.55 1.98
N LYS A 222 -18.56 12.12 0.78
CA LYS A 222 -18.07 13.48 0.52
C LYS A 222 -18.90 14.52 1.28
N ASP A 223 -20.23 14.44 1.23
CA ASP A 223 -21.14 15.34 1.92
C ASP A 223 -21.03 15.19 3.44
N PHE A 224 -20.90 13.96 3.94
CA PHE A 224 -20.58 13.68 5.34
C PHE A 224 -19.27 14.35 5.77
N LEU A 225 -18.20 14.18 4.99
CA LEU A 225 -16.90 14.78 5.30
C LEU A 225 -16.95 16.31 5.30
N LYS A 226 -17.68 16.93 4.37
CA LYS A 226 -17.88 18.39 4.36
C LYS A 226 -18.56 18.86 5.65
N ALA A 227 -19.61 18.17 6.08
CA ALA A 227 -20.34 18.49 7.30
C ALA A 227 -19.45 18.29 8.54
N ALA A 228 -18.78 17.14 8.65
CA ALA A 228 -17.93 16.81 9.80
C ALA A 228 -16.73 17.76 9.95
N LEU A 229 -16.19 18.27 8.83
CA LEU A 229 -15.05 19.19 8.83
C LEU A 229 -15.47 20.66 8.84
N ASN A 230 -16.76 20.97 8.94
CA ASN A 230 -17.31 22.33 8.86
C ASN A 230 -16.80 23.10 7.62
N ILE A 231 -16.59 22.39 6.50
CA ILE A 231 -16.25 23.02 5.23
C ILE A 231 -17.52 23.73 4.75
N THR A 232 -17.60 25.04 4.97
CA THR A 232 -18.80 25.86 4.83
C THR A 232 -19.55 25.56 3.53
N PRO A 233 -20.83 25.20 3.58
CA PRO A 233 -21.68 25.26 2.41
C PRO A 233 -22.13 26.70 2.27
N GLY A 234 -21.44 27.48 1.44
CA GLY A 234 -21.96 28.79 1.01
C GLY A 234 -23.28 28.70 0.22
N ILE A 235 -23.87 27.50 0.07
CA ILE A 235 -25.09 27.22 -0.70
C ILE A 235 -25.87 26.06 -0.02
N LEU A 236 -26.06 26.08 1.30
CA LEU A 236 -27.08 25.22 1.96
C LEU A 236 -28.47 25.86 1.82
N SER A 237 -28.92 26.03 0.58
CA SER A 237 -30.34 26.24 0.27
C SER A 237 -30.60 25.82 -1.16
N THR A 238 -30.79 24.52 -1.37
CA THR A 238 -31.66 23.95 -2.41
C THR A 238 -31.59 22.43 -2.29
N THR A 239 -32.75 21.81 -2.10
CA THR A 239 -32.98 20.35 -2.06
C THR A 239 -32.62 19.60 -0.77
N GLY A 240 -33.39 19.88 0.28
CA GLY A 240 -34.23 18.85 0.92
C GLY A 240 -33.60 17.64 1.63
N VAL A 241 -32.30 17.56 1.83
CA VAL A 241 -31.71 16.59 2.78
C VAL A 241 -31.55 17.31 4.11
N THR A 242 -32.45 17.03 5.05
CA THR A 242 -32.32 17.45 6.45
C THR A 242 -30.97 16.98 6.97
N LEU A 243 -30.05 17.92 7.26
CA LEU A 243 -28.93 17.63 8.15
C LEU A 243 -29.53 17.06 9.45
N PRO A 244 -29.00 15.97 10.02
CA PRO A 244 -29.38 15.58 11.36
C PRO A 244 -28.88 16.66 12.32
N ASN A 245 -29.77 17.61 12.61
CA ASN A 245 -29.66 18.51 13.74
C ASN A 245 -29.94 17.68 14.98
N ASP A 246 -28.88 17.07 15.54
CA ASP A 246 -28.72 16.65 16.93
C ASP A 246 -27.41 15.87 17.02
N ASN A 247 -26.38 16.42 17.71
CA ASN A 247 -25.17 15.75 18.25
C ASN A 247 -24.81 14.35 17.69
N CYS A 248 -24.69 14.22 16.37
CA CYS A 248 -24.44 12.94 15.72
C CYS A 248 -22.93 12.73 15.71
N SER A 249 -22.42 11.84 16.55
CA SER A 249 -20.98 11.54 16.58
C SER A 249 -20.52 11.01 15.22
N ILE A 250 -19.28 11.29 14.82
CA ILE A 250 -18.64 10.76 13.59
C ILE A 250 -18.91 9.25 13.44
N LEU A 251 -18.88 8.51 14.56
CA LEU A 251 -19.15 7.09 14.63
C LEU A 251 -20.59 6.71 14.20
N SER A 252 -21.59 7.47 14.64
CA SER A 252 -23.00 7.22 14.30
C SER A 252 -23.30 7.49 12.82
N MET A 253 -22.68 8.51 12.22
CA MET A 253 -22.80 8.79 10.79
C MET A 253 -22.04 7.75 9.94
N LEU A 254 -20.86 7.31 10.38
CA LEU A 254 -20.16 6.17 9.76
C LEU A 254 -20.99 4.88 9.82
N ALA A 255 -21.70 4.64 10.92
CA ALA A 255 -22.61 3.50 11.02
C ALA A 255 -23.78 3.60 10.03
N GLN A 256 -24.36 4.79 9.83
CA GLN A 256 -25.39 5.03 8.82
C GLN A 256 -24.86 4.80 7.40
N ILE A 257 -23.65 5.31 7.09
CA ILE A 257 -23.00 5.08 5.79
C ILE A 257 -22.82 3.58 5.57
N ARG A 258 -22.27 2.87 6.56
CA ARG A 258 -22.07 1.41 6.50
C ARG A 258 -23.37 0.65 6.26
N GLN A 259 -24.46 1.02 6.93
CA GLN A 259 -25.78 0.41 6.73
C GLN A 259 -26.37 0.69 5.34
N SER A 260 -26.05 1.85 4.76
CA SER A 260 -26.51 2.22 3.42
C SER A 260 -25.75 1.53 2.29
N LEU A 261 -24.60 0.92 2.57
CA LEU A 261 -23.79 0.18 1.60
C LEU A 261 -24.37 -1.22 1.38
N SER A 262 -25.27 -1.36 0.41
CA SER A 262 -25.76 -2.66 -0.05
C SER A 262 -25.04 -3.11 -1.33
N PHE A 263 -24.35 -4.24 -1.31
CA PHE A 263 -23.69 -4.79 -2.50
C PHE A 263 -24.61 -5.75 -3.25
N LYS A 264 -24.55 -5.76 -4.59
CA LYS A 264 -25.38 -6.66 -5.43
C LYS A 264 -24.94 -8.11 -5.24
N TYR A 265 -23.63 -8.31 -5.13
CA TYR A 265 -23.00 -9.57 -4.82
C TYR A 265 -22.41 -9.52 -3.40
N PRO A 266 -22.38 -10.64 -2.67
CA PRO A 266 -21.74 -10.71 -1.37
C PRO A 266 -20.28 -10.26 -1.45
N VAL A 267 -19.87 -9.41 -0.51
CA VAL A 267 -18.47 -9.01 -0.29
C VAL A 267 -18.10 -9.35 1.14
N ALA A 268 -16.81 -9.55 1.41
CA ALA A 268 -16.36 -9.82 2.76
C ALA A 268 -16.62 -8.63 3.71
N SER A 269 -16.80 -8.91 4.99
CA SER A 269 -17.17 -7.90 6.00
C SER A 269 -16.17 -6.75 6.12
N TYR A 270 -14.88 -7.04 5.98
CA TYR A 270 -13.77 -6.06 6.02
C TYR A 270 -13.89 -5.01 4.91
N TYR A 271 -14.45 -5.39 3.77
CA TYR A 271 -14.41 -4.64 2.53
C TYR A 271 -15.25 -3.36 2.60
N VAL A 272 -16.34 -3.39 3.38
CA VAL A 272 -17.22 -2.23 3.56
C VAL A 272 -16.48 -1.09 4.25
N ASP A 273 -15.81 -1.40 5.37
CA ASP A 273 -15.00 -0.45 6.13
C ASP A 273 -13.80 0.03 5.30
N TRP A 274 -13.14 -0.89 4.59
CA TRP A 274 -12.04 -0.55 3.67
C TRP A 274 -12.46 0.46 2.58
N ARG A 275 -13.64 0.27 1.97
CA ARG A 275 -14.15 1.18 0.94
C ARG A 275 -14.46 2.56 1.48
N ILE A 276 -15.06 2.66 2.66
CA ILE A 276 -15.27 3.95 3.32
C ILE A 276 -13.94 4.68 3.51
N MET A 277 -12.91 3.97 4.01
CA MET A 277 -11.59 4.56 4.22
C MET A 277 -10.95 5.09 2.93
N LEU A 278 -10.98 4.32 1.84
CA LEU A 278 -10.41 4.79 0.56
C LEU A 278 -11.14 6.02 0.04
N ILE A 279 -12.46 6.08 0.18
CA ILE A 279 -13.23 7.24 -0.26
C ILE A 279 -12.89 8.46 0.58
N ILE A 280 -12.69 8.29 1.90
CA ILE A 280 -12.21 9.36 2.78
C ILE A 280 -10.83 9.84 2.33
N GLN A 281 -9.88 8.92 2.16
CA GLN A 281 -8.52 9.24 1.72
C GLN A 281 -8.53 10.03 0.40
N HIS A 282 -9.28 9.55 -0.59
CA HIS A 282 -9.37 10.15 -1.91
C HIS A 282 -9.91 11.59 -1.85
N ASN A 283 -11.00 11.82 -1.10
CA ASN A 283 -11.57 13.17 -0.95
C ASN A 283 -10.64 14.12 -0.21
N LEU A 284 -10.03 13.69 0.91
CA LEU A 284 -9.06 14.51 1.65
C LEU A 284 -7.87 14.89 0.78
N LEU A 285 -7.44 14.00 -0.10
CA LEU A 285 -6.35 14.25 -1.01
C LEU A 285 -6.72 15.30 -2.06
N ILE A 286 -7.83 15.12 -2.76
CA ILE A 286 -8.32 16.07 -3.75
C ILE A 286 -8.50 17.45 -3.12
N TRP A 287 -9.09 17.52 -1.93
CA TRP A 287 -9.30 18.79 -1.23
C TRP A 287 -8.03 19.47 -0.76
N SER A 288 -6.98 18.72 -0.47
CA SER A 288 -5.73 19.29 0.03
C SER A 288 -4.74 19.66 -1.06
N GLU A 289 -4.68 18.89 -2.14
CA GLU A 289 -3.66 19.05 -3.19
C GLU A 289 -4.22 19.71 -4.46
N ASN A 290 -5.43 19.34 -4.89
CA ASN A 290 -6.03 19.83 -6.13
C ASN A 290 -6.92 21.06 -5.90
N GLU A 291 -8.01 20.89 -5.15
CA GLU A 291 -9.02 21.93 -4.91
C GLU A 291 -8.57 22.96 -3.86
N LYS A 292 -7.55 22.61 -3.03
CA LYS A 292 -6.98 23.45 -1.96
C LYS A 292 -8.02 24.02 -0.98
N ILE A 293 -9.11 23.29 -0.76
CA ILE A 293 -10.17 23.59 0.21
C ILE A 293 -9.63 23.49 1.64
N ILE A 294 -8.79 22.49 1.90
CA ILE A 294 -8.14 22.29 3.19
C ILE A 294 -6.63 22.33 3.03
N SER A 295 -5.90 22.66 4.10
CA SER A 295 -4.44 22.54 4.05
C SER A 295 -4.03 21.06 4.03
N LYS A 296 -2.93 20.73 3.35
CA LYS A 296 -2.30 19.40 3.41
C LYS A 296 -2.07 18.94 4.87
N LYS A 297 -1.75 19.87 5.78
CA LYS A 297 -1.59 19.59 7.21
C LYS A 297 -2.83 19.00 7.82
N PHE A 298 -3.94 19.68 7.56
CA PHE A 298 -5.23 19.32 8.10
C PHE A 298 -5.73 18.02 7.48
N GLY A 299 -5.56 17.84 6.16
CA GLY A 299 -5.91 16.59 5.48
C GLY A 299 -5.16 15.37 6.04
N GLU A 300 -3.85 15.47 6.25
CA GLU A 300 -3.05 14.40 6.86
C GLU A 300 -3.51 14.07 8.29
N LEU A 301 -3.80 15.10 9.11
CA LEU A 301 -4.25 14.92 10.49
C LEU A 301 -5.63 14.25 10.56
N VAL A 302 -6.57 14.68 9.71
CA VAL A 302 -7.90 14.07 9.63
C VAL A 302 -7.79 12.62 9.15
N LEU A 303 -6.94 12.34 8.15
CA LEU A 303 -6.73 10.98 7.69
C LEU A 303 -6.17 10.07 8.80
N MET A 304 -5.22 10.58 9.59
CA MET A 304 -4.69 9.84 10.74
C MET A 304 -5.75 9.53 11.80
N GLU A 305 -6.65 10.47 12.08
CA GLU A 305 -7.76 10.26 13.03
C GLU A 305 -8.67 9.11 12.58
N TYR A 306 -9.02 9.07 11.28
CA TYR A 306 -9.81 7.97 10.72
C TYR A 306 -9.03 6.65 10.72
N ILE A 307 -7.77 6.66 10.33
CA ILE A 307 -6.88 5.49 10.40
C ILE A 307 -6.88 4.91 11.82
N TRP A 308 -6.70 5.75 12.84
CA TRP A 308 -6.68 5.34 14.24
C TRP A 308 -8.04 4.80 14.69
N SER A 309 -9.12 5.50 14.38
CA SER A 309 -10.48 5.11 14.75
C SER A 309 -10.88 3.75 14.17
N PHE A 310 -10.52 3.47 12.92
CA PHE A 310 -10.82 2.18 12.30
C PHE A 310 -9.96 1.07 12.90
N LEU A 311 -8.70 1.37 13.20
CA LEU A 311 -7.76 0.40 13.75
C LEU A 311 -8.06 0.03 15.20
N GLU A 312 -8.47 1.00 16.02
CA GLU A 312 -8.88 0.77 17.41
C GLU A 312 -10.01 -0.25 17.50
N ARG A 313 -10.98 -0.22 16.56
CA ARG A 313 -12.05 -1.23 16.49
C ARG A 313 -11.52 -2.62 16.20
N GLU A 314 -10.52 -2.74 15.33
CA GLU A 314 -9.85 -4.03 15.05
C GLU A 314 -9.06 -4.53 16.28
N TRP A 315 -8.48 -3.61 17.05
CA TRP A 315 -7.75 -3.94 18.29
C TRP A 315 -8.66 -4.34 19.44
N VAL A 316 -9.83 -3.70 19.62
CA VAL A 316 -10.79 -4.08 20.68
C VAL A 316 -11.22 -5.54 20.54
N ASN A 317 -11.37 -6.03 19.31
CA ASN A 317 -11.68 -7.43 19.03
C ASN A 317 -10.54 -8.41 19.37
N ALA A 318 -9.33 -7.89 19.59
CA ALA A 318 -8.11 -8.61 19.92
C ALA A 318 -7.55 -8.32 21.34
N ALA A 319 -8.07 -7.30 22.05
CA ALA A 319 -7.49 -6.75 23.27
C ALA A 319 -7.49 -7.73 24.46
N ASP A 320 -8.39 -8.71 24.48
CA ASP A 320 -8.51 -9.73 25.53
C ASP A 320 -7.79 -11.06 25.18
N LYS A 321 -7.03 -11.09 24.08
CA LYS A 321 -6.39 -12.30 23.56
C LYS A 321 -4.86 -12.19 23.62
N SER A 322 -4.17 -13.30 23.85
CA SER A 322 -2.70 -13.31 23.88
C SER A 322 -2.11 -12.94 22.50
N ILE A 323 -0.84 -12.50 22.48
CA ILE A 323 -0.11 -12.30 21.22
C ILE A 323 -0.15 -13.59 20.41
N LEU A 324 -0.44 -13.49 19.11
CA LEU A 324 -0.61 -14.63 18.20
C LEU A 324 -1.79 -15.59 18.51
N ASP A 325 -2.73 -15.24 19.39
CA ASP A 325 -3.91 -16.09 19.72
C ASP A 325 -4.76 -16.46 18.49
N SER A 326 -4.74 -15.63 17.45
CA SER A 326 -5.48 -15.87 16.20
C SER A 326 -4.61 -16.44 15.07
N GLN A 327 -3.35 -16.78 15.31
CA GLN A 327 -2.49 -17.39 14.28
C GLN A 327 -3.08 -18.71 13.76
N THR A 328 -3.59 -19.56 14.65
CA THR A 328 -4.22 -20.84 14.26
C THR A 328 -5.48 -20.63 13.42
N LYS A 329 -6.29 -19.61 13.75
CA LYS A 329 -7.46 -19.21 12.96
C LYS A 329 -7.06 -18.64 11.61
N PHE A 330 -6.01 -17.82 11.57
CA PHE A 330 -5.44 -17.31 10.34
C PHE A 330 -4.95 -18.45 9.46
N ASP A 331 -4.19 -19.41 10.02
CA ASP A 331 -3.68 -20.57 9.30
C ASP A 331 -4.82 -21.47 8.82
N GLU A 332 -5.88 -21.67 9.62
CA GLU A 332 -7.06 -22.43 9.21
C GLU A 332 -7.77 -21.78 8.03
N VAL A 333 -8.04 -20.47 8.09
CA VAL A 333 -8.71 -19.74 7.01
C VAL A 333 -7.81 -19.63 5.80
N SER A 334 -6.52 -19.37 5.97
CA SER A 334 -5.52 -19.40 4.89
C SER A 334 -5.52 -20.75 4.21
N ASN A 335 -5.52 -21.85 4.97
CA ASN A 335 -5.61 -23.20 4.41
C ASN A 335 -6.93 -23.46 3.69
N LYS A 336 -8.05 -22.90 4.16
CA LYS A 336 -9.34 -22.96 3.44
C LYS A 336 -9.27 -22.19 2.12
N VAL A 337 -8.66 -21.01 2.11
CA VAL A 337 -8.43 -20.23 0.88
C VAL A 337 -7.53 -21.00 -0.07
N THR A 338 -6.41 -21.57 0.42
CA THR A 338 -5.52 -22.42 -0.38
C THR A 338 -6.25 -23.64 -0.94
N LYS A 339 -7.11 -24.30 -0.17
CA LYS A 339 -7.93 -25.42 -0.65
C LYS A 339 -8.93 -24.98 -1.72
N ALA A 340 -9.61 -23.86 -1.52
CA ALA A 340 -10.52 -23.27 -2.52
C ALA A 340 -9.77 -22.90 -3.81
N LEU A 341 -8.53 -22.41 -3.70
CA LEU A 341 -7.63 -22.15 -4.83
C LEU A 341 -7.14 -23.44 -5.52
N GLN A 342 -7.05 -24.56 -4.79
CA GLN A 342 -6.62 -25.86 -5.31
C GLN A 342 -7.75 -26.64 -6.02
N ASN A 343 -9.00 -26.42 -5.63
CA ASN A 343 -10.17 -27.06 -6.23
C ASN A 343 -10.42 -26.52 -7.65
N THR A 344 -10.21 -27.39 -8.65
CA THR A 344 -10.33 -27.00 -10.07
C THR A 344 -11.79 -26.73 -10.40
N GLY A 345 -12.11 -25.48 -10.75
CA GLY A 345 -13.45 -25.05 -11.18
C GLY A 345 -14.37 -24.52 -10.07
N GLY A 346 -13.92 -24.55 -8.81
CA GLY A 346 -14.70 -24.09 -7.65
C GLY A 346 -14.31 -22.71 -7.10
N PHE A 347 -13.14 -22.17 -7.46
CA PHE A 347 -12.54 -20.98 -6.83
C PHE A 347 -13.55 -19.86 -6.53
N LEU A 348 -14.28 -19.39 -7.54
CA LEU A 348 -15.22 -18.29 -7.39
C LEU A 348 -16.44 -18.68 -6.54
N ASN A 349 -16.97 -19.89 -6.70
CA ASN A 349 -18.13 -20.36 -5.93
C ASN A 349 -17.77 -20.64 -4.46
N ASP A 350 -16.58 -21.19 -4.21
CA ASP A 350 -16.06 -21.51 -2.88
C ASP A 350 -15.70 -20.23 -2.11
N LEU A 351 -15.23 -19.18 -2.81
CA LEU A 351 -14.96 -17.86 -2.23
C LEU A 351 -16.19 -16.94 -2.13
N ALA A 352 -17.26 -17.17 -2.90
CA ALA A 352 -18.43 -16.29 -3.01
C ALA A 352 -19.70 -16.82 -2.32
N GLY A 353 -19.55 -17.72 -1.34
CA GLY A 353 -20.67 -18.13 -0.48
C GLY A 353 -21.37 -16.94 0.18
N ASN A 354 -22.50 -17.20 0.84
CA ASN A 354 -23.30 -16.15 1.52
C ASN A 354 -22.48 -15.27 2.48
N GLU A 355 -21.40 -15.81 3.03
CA GLU A 355 -20.32 -15.05 3.66
C GLU A 355 -19.00 -15.34 2.92
N PRO A 356 -18.53 -14.40 2.07
CA PRO A 356 -17.32 -14.60 1.29
C PRO A 356 -16.10 -14.80 2.18
N ILE A 357 -15.27 -15.79 1.84
CA ILE A 357 -14.04 -16.07 2.61
C ILE A 357 -13.10 -14.87 2.51
N ALA A 358 -12.58 -14.43 3.65
CA ALA A 358 -11.54 -13.40 3.75
C ALA A 358 -10.50 -13.79 4.79
N LEU A 359 -9.25 -13.40 4.56
CA LEU A 359 -8.18 -13.61 5.53
C LEU A 359 -8.46 -12.80 6.81
N PRO A 360 -8.23 -13.35 8.01
CA PRO A 360 -8.35 -12.57 9.23
C PRO A 360 -7.44 -11.34 9.21
N HIS A 361 -7.90 -10.24 9.81
CA HIS A 361 -7.15 -8.99 9.95
C HIS A 361 -6.75 -8.31 8.62
N THR A 362 -7.43 -8.65 7.52
CA THR A 362 -7.28 -8.00 6.20
C THR A 362 -7.46 -6.48 6.26
N LEU A 363 -8.47 -5.99 7.00
CA LEU A 363 -8.70 -4.55 7.18
C LEU A 363 -7.51 -3.89 7.89
N TRP A 364 -7.04 -4.46 8.99
CA TRP A 364 -5.87 -3.96 9.72
C TRP A 364 -4.64 -3.88 8.82
N PHE A 365 -4.34 -4.92 8.04
CA PHE A 365 -3.24 -4.88 7.08
C PHE A 365 -3.41 -3.73 6.08
N GLY A 366 -4.61 -3.56 5.52
CA GLY A 366 -4.92 -2.45 4.62
C GLY A 366 -4.74 -1.08 5.27
N ILE A 367 -5.15 -0.92 6.54
CA ILE A 367 -4.97 0.32 7.30
C ILE A 367 -3.48 0.66 7.45
N LEU A 368 -2.65 -0.34 7.78
CA LEU A 368 -1.19 -0.15 7.86
C LEU A 368 -0.58 0.20 6.51
N ASP A 369 -1.11 -0.36 5.42
CA ASP A 369 -0.70 -0.01 4.07
C ASP A 369 -1.06 1.43 3.70
N LEU A 370 -2.23 1.92 4.12
CA LEU A 370 -2.60 3.33 3.98
C LEU A 370 -1.69 4.26 4.80
N ALA A 371 -1.32 3.85 6.01
CA ALA A 371 -0.34 4.57 6.82
C ALA A 371 1.02 4.63 6.13
N GLN A 372 1.47 3.54 5.51
CA GLN A 372 2.70 3.53 4.71
C GLN A 372 2.64 4.51 3.54
N ASN A 373 1.53 4.51 2.80
CA ASN A 373 1.31 5.46 1.70
C ASN A 373 1.32 6.91 2.21
N LEU A 374 0.78 7.17 3.40
CA LEU A 374 0.81 8.49 4.03
C LEU A 374 2.23 8.92 4.41
N ILE A 375 3.04 8.00 4.98
CA ILE A 375 4.45 8.24 5.29
C ILE A 375 5.23 8.61 4.02
N GLN A 376 5.02 7.87 2.92
CA GLN A 376 5.71 8.14 1.65
C GLN A 376 5.35 9.49 1.02
N ARG A 377 4.19 10.06 1.38
CA ARG A 377 3.66 11.30 0.80
C ARG A 377 3.75 12.51 1.71
N SER A 378 4.04 12.30 2.98
CA SER A 378 4.22 13.37 3.96
C SER A 378 5.68 13.80 3.99
N SER A 379 5.93 14.97 4.55
CA SER A 379 7.25 15.41 4.99
C SER A 379 7.21 15.92 6.43
N ARG A 380 6.14 15.58 7.17
CA ARG A 380 5.86 16.11 8.48
C ARG A 380 6.30 15.13 9.55
N ILE A 381 7.21 15.60 10.40
CA ILE A 381 7.67 14.88 11.60
C ILE A 381 6.50 14.37 12.44
N ALA A 382 5.45 15.20 12.63
CA ALA A 382 4.28 14.81 13.42
C ALA A 382 3.53 13.61 12.80
N THR A 383 3.36 13.59 11.48
CA THR A 383 2.73 12.46 10.76
C THR A 383 3.57 11.20 10.92
N TYR A 384 4.89 11.31 10.79
CA TYR A 384 5.81 10.20 11.01
C TYR A 384 5.76 9.67 12.45
N GLY A 385 5.73 10.54 13.44
CA GLY A 385 5.60 10.16 14.85
C GLY A 385 4.29 9.43 15.14
N LEU A 386 3.16 9.90 14.60
CA LEU A 386 1.88 9.21 14.73
C LEU A 386 1.88 7.84 14.05
N CYS A 387 2.49 7.73 12.86
CA CYS A 387 2.62 6.46 12.16
C CYS A 387 3.56 5.48 12.91
N TYR A 388 4.61 5.97 13.55
CA TYR A 388 5.48 5.18 14.42
C TYR A 388 4.67 4.55 15.56
N TYR A 389 3.91 5.36 16.32
CA TYR A 389 3.05 4.85 17.40
C TYR A 389 2.02 3.84 16.89
N LEU A 390 1.41 4.10 15.74
CA LEU A 390 0.47 3.18 15.12
C LEU A 390 1.13 1.83 14.76
N ALA A 391 2.35 1.87 14.24
CA ALA A 391 3.09 0.69 13.83
C ALA A 391 3.55 -0.15 15.03
N ILE A 392 4.09 0.49 16.08
CA ILE A 392 4.58 -0.23 17.27
C ILE A 392 3.42 -0.81 18.10
N GLU A 393 2.31 -0.08 18.27
CA GLU A 393 1.10 -0.61 18.90
C GLU A 393 0.54 -1.78 18.09
N SER A 394 0.58 -1.67 16.76
CA SER A 394 0.14 -2.77 15.91
C SER A 394 1.00 -4.03 16.07
N LEU A 395 2.32 -3.87 16.14
CA LEU A 395 3.24 -4.97 16.36
C LEU A 395 3.00 -5.62 17.73
N ASN A 396 2.85 -4.80 18.77
CA ASN A 396 2.62 -5.24 20.15
C ASN A 396 1.31 -6.02 20.35
N LYS A 397 0.31 -5.74 19.51
CA LYS A 397 -1.00 -6.40 19.51
C LYS A 397 -1.15 -7.43 18.37
N ALA A 398 -0.09 -7.70 17.60
CA ALA A 398 -0.19 -8.45 16.36
C ALA A 398 -0.79 -9.86 16.60
N PRO A 399 -1.95 -10.16 16.00
CA PRO A 399 -2.65 -11.43 16.20
C PRO A 399 -2.12 -12.54 15.29
N SER A 400 -1.28 -12.20 14.32
CA SER A 400 -0.66 -13.13 13.36
C SER A 400 0.63 -12.55 12.76
N SER A 401 1.44 -13.41 12.16
CA SER A 401 2.65 -13.05 11.41
C SER A 401 2.35 -12.11 10.23
N PHE A 402 1.13 -12.16 9.68
CA PHE A 402 0.67 -11.26 8.62
C PHE A 402 0.67 -9.80 9.06
N ILE A 403 0.22 -9.51 10.29
CA ILE A 403 0.26 -8.16 10.85
C ILE A 403 1.67 -7.81 11.34
N GLN A 404 2.39 -8.75 11.96
CA GLN A 404 3.80 -8.53 12.34
C GLN A 404 4.62 -8.06 11.14
N PHE A 405 4.51 -8.74 10.00
CA PHE A 405 5.19 -8.39 8.76
C PHE A 405 4.95 -6.94 8.37
N LYS A 406 3.68 -6.53 8.31
CA LYS A 406 3.32 -5.19 7.83
C LYS A 406 3.71 -4.09 8.82
N SER A 407 3.58 -4.34 10.12
CA SER A 407 4.04 -3.41 11.15
C SER A 407 5.56 -3.24 11.14
N THR A 408 6.32 -4.33 10.98
CA THR A 408 7.78 -4.28 10.83
C THR A 408 8.20 -3.55 9.56
N GLU A 409 7.54 -3.79 8.43
CA GLU A 409 7.78 -3.07 7.18
C GLU A 409 7.58 -1.56 7.36
N LEU A 410 6.48 -1.15 7.99
CA LEU A 410 6.16 0.25 8.27
C LEU A 410 7.20 0.93 9.18
N LEU A 411 7.66 0.24 10.22
CA LEU A 411 8.70 0.72 11.13
C LEU A 411 10.04 0.91 10.39
N LEU A 412 10.45 -0.04 9.55
CA LEU A 412 11.69 0.07 8.77
C LEU A 412 11.64 1.21 7.76
N HIS A 413 10.47 1.49 7.17
CA HIS A 413 10.28 2.68 6.33
C HIS A 413 10.55 3.98 7.11
N LEU A 414 10.06 4.10 8.34
CA LEU A 414 10.30 5.27 9.19
C LEU A 414 11.77 5.38 9.62
N TYR A 415 12.36 4.26 10.04
CA TYR A 415 13.78 4.19 10.40
C TYR A 415 14.68 4.69 9.26
N ASN A 416 14.34 4.36 8.02
CA ASN A 416 15.13 4.83 6.89
C ASN A 416 14.93 6.31 6.57
N ILE A 417 13.73 6.85 6.78
CA ILE A 417 13.47 8.27 6.56
C ILE A 417 14.41 9.11 7.44
N ASP A 418 14.51 8.75 8.71
CA ASP A 418 15.40 9.40 9.66
C ASP A 418 15.84 8.41 10.74
N SER A 419 17.00 7.79 10.52
CA SER A 419 17.53 6.75 11.43
C SER A 419 17.96 7.30 12.77
N GLU A 420 18.27 8.59 12.85
CA GLU A 420 18.61 9.25 14.11
C GLU A 420 17.34 9.44 14.95
N MET A 421 16.31 10.04 14.33
CA MET A 421 15.01 10.28 14.97
C MET A 421 14.32 8.99 15.41
N PHE A 422 14.36 7.95 14.57
CA PHE A 422 13.69 6.67 14.82
C PHE A 422 14.63 5.56 15.30
N SER A 423 15.78 5.93 15.87
CA SER A 423 16.77 4.98 16.44
C SER A 423 16.18 4.01 17.48
N MET A 424 15.09 4.40 18.15
CA MET A 424 14.38 3.56 19.12
C MET A 424 13.75 2.31 18.50
N ILE A 425 13.52 2.26 17.18
CA ILE A 425 12.88 1.12 16.51
C ILE A 425 13.66 -0.19 16.70
N GLU A 426 15.00 -0.13 16.72
CA GLU A 426 15.80 -1.34 16.99
C GLU A 426 15.61 -1.83 18.43
N ILE A 427 15.51 -0.91 19.40
CA ILE A 427 15.22 -1.23 20.80
C ILE A 427 13.81 -1.81 20.93
N ASP A 428 12.84 -1.26 20.20
CA ASP A 428 11.47 -1.75 20.18
C ASP A 428 11.37 -3.17 19.62
N PHE A 429 12.16 -3.52 18.59
CA PHE A 429 12.25 -4.88 18.09
C PHE A 429 12.85 -5.84 19.13
N ASP A 430 13.88 -5.41 19.86
CA ASP A 430 14.47 -6.20 20.95
C ASP A 430 13.47 -6.41 22.09
N GLN A 431 12.73 -5.37 22.48
CA GLN A 431 11.68 -5.46 23.49
C GLN A 431 10.55 -6.39 23.06
N TYR A 432 10.12 -6.31 21.80
CA TYR A 432 9.11 -7.22 21.27
C TYR A 432 9.59 -8.68 21.27
N THR A 433 10.86 -8.89 20.89
CA THR A 433 11.54 -10.19 20.92
C THR A 433 11.58 -10.75 22.35
N GLN A 434 11.89 -9.93 23.35
CA GLN A 434 11.83 -10.31 24.76
C GLN A 434 10.40 -10.64 25.21
N LYS A 435 9.40 -9.85 24.80
CA LYS A 435 8.00 -10.11 25.12
C LYS A 435 7.52 -11.45 24.56
N LEU A 436 8.00 -11.86 23.38
CA LEU A 436 7.70 -13.18 22.81
C LEU A 436 8.36 -14.32 23.62
N SER A 437 9.59 -14.13 24.12
CA SER A 437 10.27 -15.15 24.92
C SER A 437 9.64 -15.34 26.30
N GLU A 438 9.20 -14.27 26.96
CA GLU A 438 8.53 -14.31 28.27
C GLU A 438 7.20 -15.08 28.25
N ASN A 439 6.55 -15.18 27.08
CA ASN A 439 5.29 -15.91 26.89
C ASN A 439 5.47 -17.41 26.57
N ASN A 440 6.68 -17.98 26.71
CA ASN A 440 7.01 -19.37 26.33
C ASN A 440 6.73 -19.70 24.84
N LEU A 441 6.78 -18.70 23.95
CA LEU A 441 6.53 -18.86 22.52
C LEU A 441 7.86 -19.00 21.74
N GLU A 442 8.67 -20.00 22.07
CA GLU A 442 10.01 -20.18 21.48
C GLU A 442 9.95 -20.37 19.94
N ASP A 443 8.93 -21.05 19.43
CA ASP A 443 8.65 -21.17 17.99
C ASP A 443 8.22 -19.83 17.36
N SER A 444 7.43 -19.01 18.06
CA SER A 444 7.03 -17.69 17.55
C SER A 444 8.17 -16.67 17.58
N LEU A 445 9.08 -16.78 18.54
CA LEU A 445 10.30 -15.98 18.62
C LEU A 445 11.18 -16.22 17.39
N GLU A 446 11.44 -17.49 17.07
CA GLU A 446 12.24 -17.88 15.91
C GLU A 446 11.55 -17.45 14.60
N LYS A 447 10.23 -17.63 14.50
CA LYS A 447 9.44 -17.13 13.37
C LYS A 447 9.55 -15.62 13.20
N PHE A 448 9.46 -14.85 14.29
CA PHE A 448 9.58 -13.40 14.24
C PHE A 448 10.99 -12.94 13.86
N ARG A 449 12.05 -13.58 14.39
CA ARG A 449 13.43 -13.29 13.99
C ARG A 449 13.65 -13.53 12.50
N ASN A 450 13.18 -14.66 11.98
CA ASN A 450 13.23 -14.98 10.56
C ASN A 450 12.47 -13.95 9.72
N LEU A 451 11.29 -13.51 10.18
CA LEU A 451 10.51 -12.46 9.53
C LEU A 451 11.26 -11.12 9.56
N LEU A 452 11.83 -10.70 10.69
CA LEU A 452 12.56 -9.45 10.81
C LEU A 452 13.77 -9.42 9.88
N THR A 453 14.57 -10.50 9.85
CA THR A 453 15.68 -10.65 8.89
C THR A 453 15.19 -10.54 7.47
N PHE A 454 14.10 -11.24 7.11
CA PHE A 454 13.52 -11.18 5.78
C PHE A 454 13.13 -9.76 5.37
N VAL A 455 12.39 -9.04 6.22
CA VAL A 455 11.92 -7.68 5.92
C VAL A 455 13.12 -6.71 5.81
N LYS A 456 14.11 -6.82 6.70
CA LYS A 456 15.33 -5.98 6.62
C LYS A 456 16.10 -6.21 5.32
N GLU A 457 16.31 -7.46 4.92
CA GLU A 457 17.01 -7.76 3.67
C GLU A 457 16.21 -7.28 2.45
N LYS A 458 14.89 -7.51 2.45
CA LYS A 458 13.98 -7.03 1.40
C LYS A 458 14.10 -5.53 1.23
N TYR A 459 13.99 -4.82 2.33
CA TYR A 459 14.06 -3.38 2.35
C TYR A 459 15.41 -2.87 1.81
N HIS A 460 16.50 -3.53 2.18
CA HIS A 460 17.83 -3.18 1.69
C HIS A 460 17.99 -3.44 0.17
N GLU A 461 17.34 -4.46 -0.38
CA GLU A 461 17.29 -4.70 -1.83
C GLU A 461 16.52 -3.59 -2.55
N ASP A 462 15.36 -3.19 -2.03
CA ASP A 462 14.56 -2.07 -2.56
C ASP A 462 15.36 -0.75 -2.57
N LEU A 463 16.14 -0.48 -1.50
CA LEU A 463 17.02 0.69 -1.41
C LEU A 463 18.18 0.66 -2.42
N LYS A 464 18.76 -0.50 -2.69
CA LYS A 464 19.87 -0.61 -3.68
C LYS A 464 19.40 -0.19 -5.07
N ILE A 465 18.18 -0.57 -5.44
CA ILE A 465 17.58 -0.18 -6.72
C ILE A 465 17.47 1.35 -6.80
N LEU A 466 17.04 2.01 -5.72
CA LEU A 466 16.94 3.47 -5.65
C LEU A 466 18.30 4.17 -5.80
N ILE A 467 19.34 3.68 -5.12
CA ILE A 467 20.69 4.26 -5.17
C ILE A 467 21.32 4.11 -6.57
N ILE A 468 21.09 2.98 -7.24
CA ILE A 468 21.57 2.75 -8.61
C ILE A 468 20.93 3.78 -9.56
N LEU A 469 19.61 3.97 -9.46
CA LEU A 469 18.88 4.95 -10.27
C LEU A 469 19.37 6.39 -10.03
N GLU A 470 19.71 6.75 -8.79
CA GLU A 470 20.17 8.10 -8.45
C GLU A 470 21.59 8.40 -8.94
N LYS A 471 22.51 7.42 -8.88
CA LYS A 471 23.89 7.57 -9.39
C LYS A 471 23.93 7.79 -10.90
N GLU A 472 23.14 7.04 -11.66
CA GLU A 472 23.07 7.18 -13.11
C GLU A 472 22.49 8.53 -13.56
N LYS A 473 21.57 9.12 -12.78
CA LYS A 473 21.03 10.48 -13.03
C LYS A 473 22.12 11.55 -12.92
N ARG A 474 22.94 11.49 -11.88
CA ARG A 474 24.04 12.45 -11.64
C ARG A 474 25.16 12.36 -12.67
N GLU A 475 25.33 11.21 -13.32
CA GLU A 475 26.31 11.03 -14.41
C GLU A 475 25.81 11.64 -15.72
N LYS A 476 24.50 11.63 -15.97
CA LYS A 476 23.89 12.25 -17.17
C LYS A 476 23.79 13.78 -17.09
N GLU A 477 23.55 14.35 -15.91
CA GLU A 477 23.53 15.81 -15.71
C GLU A 477 24.92 16.47 -15.87
N LYS A 478 25.98 15.67 -16.03
CA LYS A 478 27.37 16.12 -16.22
C LYS A 478 27.86 16.04 -17.68
N VAL A 479 27.02 15.56 -18.60
CA VAL A 479 27.29 15.51 -20.05
C VAL A 479 26.41 16.54 -20.73
#